data_AF-A0A135T0B9-F1
#
_entry.id   AF-A0A135T0B9-F1
#
_cell.length_a   1.000
_cell.length_b   1.000
_cell.length_c   1.000
_cell.angle_alpha   90.00
_cell.angle_beta   90.00
_cell.angle_gamma   90.00
#
_symmetry.space_group_name_H-M   'P 1'
#
loop_
_entity.id
_entity.type
_entity.pdbx_description
1 polymer ?
#
loop_
_entity_poly.entity_id
_entity_poly.type
_entity_poly.pdbx_seq_one_letter_code
_entity_poly.pdbx_strand_id
1 'polypeptide(L)'
;MGILTVTAEAARAAVSTIPPFIWVVGLAVLATTYFPLLRRAKTPHPDASKALVTQASKAKPPVDDPDAPVSVNYFPSRECDYACGFCFHTNTSGYILPLDKSSMAFIF
;
A
#
# COMPACT_ATOMS: atom_id res chain seq x y z
N MET A 1 36.67 -20.54 23.29
CA MET A 1 35.31 -20.73 23.83
C MET A 1 34.99 -19.88 25.08
N GLY A 2 35.97 -19.35 25.84
CA GLY A 2 35.69 -18.71 27.15
C GLY A 2 35.56 -17.17 27.21
N ILE A 3 35.89 -16.41 26.16
CA ILE A 3 35.91 -14.93 26.24
C ILE A 3 34.53 -14.33 25.88
N LEU A 4 33.82 -14.96 24.93
CA LEU A 4 32.49 -14.54 24.49
C LEU A 4 31.41 -14.74 25.56
N THR A 5 31.60 -15.71 26.46
CA THR A 5 30.65 -15.97 27.55
C THR A 5 30.76 -14.93 28.65
N VAL A 6 31.98 -14.51 29.01
CA VAL A 6 32.23 -13.51 30.07
C VAL A 6 31.69 -12.13 29.67
N THR A 7 31.88 -11.73 28.42
CA THR A 7 31.33 -10.44 27.93
C THR A 7 29.81 -10.47 27.84
N ALA A 8 29.22 -11.60 27.46
CA ALA A 8 27.76 -11.78 27.41
C ALA A 8 27.12 -11.77 28.81
N GLU A 9 27.78 -12.36 29.80
CA GLU A 9 27.29 -12.41 31.19
C GLU A 9 27.37 -11.04 31.87
N ALA A 10 28.46 -10.30 31.66
CA ALA A 10 28.61 -8.93 32.12
C ALA A 10 27.58 -7.98 31.48
N ALA A 11 27.28 -8.16 30.19
CA ALA A 11 26.25 -7.38 29.51
C ALA A 11 24.84 -7.67 30.06
N ARG A 12 24.51 -8.92 30.35
CA ARG A 12 23.22 -9.29 30.96
C ARG A 12 23.07 -8.75 32.38
N ALA A 13 24.14 -8.76 33.17
CA ALA A 13 24.13 -8.20 34.52
C ALA A 13 23.87 -6.68 34.49
N ALA A 14 24.52 -5.94 33.59
CA ALA A 14 24.33 -4.50 33.43
C ALA A 14 22.90 -4.14 32.95
N VAL A 15 22.32 -4.97 32.09
CA VAL A 15 20.93 -4.81 31.61
C VAL A 15 19.91 -5.12 32.71
N SER A 16 20.21 -6.09 33.57
CA SER A 16 19.35 -6.49 34.70
C SER A 16 19.28 -5.46 35.83
N THR A 17 20.30 -4.61 35.97
CA THR A 17 20.33 -3.53 36.98
C THR A 17 19.46 -2.32 36.60
N ILE A 18 18.97 -2.25 35.37
CA ILE A 18 18.08 -1.17 34.93
C ILE A 18 16.70 -1.44 35.52
N PRO A 19 16.14 -0.53 36.33
CA PRO A 19 14.80 -0.70 36.87
C PRO A 19 13.76 -0.91 35.76
N PRO A 20 12.76 -1.78 35.97
CA PRO A 20 11.78 -2.13 34.94
C PRO A 20 11.00 -0.92 34.42
N PHE A 21 10.83 0.12 35.23
CA PHE A 21 10.16 1.36 34.80
C PHE A 21 10.92 2.09 33.70
N ILE A 22 12.26 2.02 33.66
CA ILE A 22 13.06 2.66 32.60
C ILE A 22 12.83 1.96 31.27
N TRP A 23 12.75 0.62 31.27
CA TRP A 23 12.40 -0.16 30.09
C TRP A 23 10.97 0.16 29.59
N VAL A 24 10.01 0.24 30.52
CA VAL A 24 8.61 0.59 30.18
C VAL A 24 8.53 1.99 29.58
N VAL A 25 9.19 2.97 30.18
CA VAL A 25 9.23 4.36 29.67
C VAL A 25 9.95 4.42 28.32
N GLY A 26 11.08 3.73 28.17
CA GLY A 26 11.82 3.69 26.90
C GLY A 26 11.01 3.08 25.75
N LEU A 27 10.31 1.97 26.00
CA LEU A 27 9.42 1.34 25.01
C LEU A 27 8.20 2.22 24.69
N ALA A 28 7.64 2.91 25.70
CA ALA A 28 6.53 3.84 25.50
C ALA A 28 6.95 5.07 24.65
N VAL A 29 8.13 5.62 24.88
CA VAL A 29 8.69 6.73 24.08
C VAL A 29 8.98 6.28 22.64
N LEU A 30 9.56 5.08 22.47
CA LEU A 30 9.79 4.50 21.15
C LEU A 30 8.47 4.31 20.40
N ALA A 31 7.45 3.76 21.06
CA ALA A 31 6.13 3.57 20.45
C ALA A 31 5.49 4.92 20.08
N THR A 32 5.46 5.90 21.00
CA THR A 32 4.81 7.20 20.74
C THR A 32 5.49 8.02 19.64
N THR A 33 6.79 7.83 19.40
CA THR A 33 7.52 8.50 18.32
C THR A 33 7.48 7.72 17.00
N TYR A 34 7.49 6.38 17.05
CA TYR A 34 7.46 5.53 15.86
C TYR A 34 6.07 5.42 15.21
N PHE A 35 5.00 5.29 16.01
CA PHE A 35 3.62 5.20 15.51
C PHE A 35 3.18 6.37 14.62
N PRO A 36 3.43 7.65 14.95
CA PRO A 36 3.03 8.77 14.09
C PRO A 36 3.87 8.86 12.82
N LEU A 37 5.15 8.47 12.85
CA LEU A 37 5.99 8.39 11.65
C LEU A 37 5.45 7.34 10.66
N LEU A 38 5.05 6.17 11.18
CA LEU A 38 4.45 5.11 10.37
C LEU A 38 3.09 5.53 9.80
N ARG A 39 2.28 6.26 10.57
CA ARG A 39 1.01 6.83 10.10
C ARG A 39 1.22 7.93 9.05
N ARG A 40 2.26 8.76 9.18
CA ARG A 40 2.60 9.80 8.18
C ARG A 40 3.09 9.21 6.86
N ALA A 41 3.76 8.06 6.90
CA ALA A 41 4.11 7.32 5.68
C ALA A 41 2.87 6.72 4.97
N LYS A 42 1.75 6.55 5.70
CA LYS A 42 0.48 6.01 5.17
C LYS A 42 -0.66 7.04 5.15
N THR A 43 -0.38 8.36 5.22
CA THR A 43 -1.39 9.33 4.81
C THR A 43 -1.54 9.24 3.30
N PRO A 44 -2.69 8.77 2.77
CA PRO A 44 -2.96 8.87 1.35
C PRO A 44 -3.00 10.35 1.04
N HIS A 45 -2.14 10.79 0.13
CA HIS A 45 -2.30 12.08 -0.49
C HIS A 45 -3.72 12.11 -1.07
N PRO A 46 -4.62 13.04 -0.69
CA PRO A 46 -5.85 13.21 -1.45
C PRO A 46 -5.38 13.62 -2.84
N ASP A 47 -5.55 12.71 -3.80
CA ASP A 47 -5.04 12.86 -5.15
C ASP A 47 -5.34 14.25 -5.69
N ALA A 48 -4.33 14.80 -6.35
CA ALA A 48 -4.40 15.96 -7.21
C ALA A 48 -5.30 15.70 -8.45
N SER A 49 -6.44 15.03 -8.27
CA SER A 49 -7.42 14.69 -9.30
C SER A 49 -8.38 15.84 -9.62
N LYS A 50 -8.42 16.89 -8.80
CA LYS A 50 -9.26 18.08 -9.09
C LYS A 50 -8.65 19.11 -10.03
N ALA A 51 -7.37 18.99 -10.41
CA ALA A 51 -6.72 19.97 -11.28
C ALA A 51 -6.67 19.58 -12.77
N LEU A 52 -7.10 18.37 -13.15
CA LEU A 52 -7.06 17.89 -14.55
C LEU A 52 -8.44 17.41 -15.05
N VAL A 53 -9.51 18.16 -14.77
CA VAL A 53 -10.82 17.96 -15.44
C VAL A 53 -11.26 19.22 -16.20
N THR A 54 -10.38 20.21 -16.32
CA THR A 54 -10.59 21.35 -17.22
C THR A 54 -9.49 21.36 -18.27
N GLN A 55 -9.53 20.40 -19.20
CA GLN A 55 -9.16 20.63 -20.61
C GLN A 55 -9.34 19.34 -21.43
N ALA A 56 -9.78 19.55 -22.67
CA ALA A 56 -9.88 18.59 -23.77
C ALA A 56 -11.22 17.84 -23.96
N SER A 57 -12.33 18.56 -24.10
CA SER A 57 -13.31 18.16 -25.13
C SER A 57 -12.74 18.51 -26.50
N LYS A 58 -11.80 17.70 -27.00
CA LYS A 58 -11.50 17.68 -28.43
C LYS A 58 -12.33 16.55 -29.02
N ALA A 59 -13.23 16.90 -29.93
CA ALA A 59 -14.15 15.96 -30.57
C ALA A 59 -13.38 14.74 -31.10
N LYS A 60 -13.80 13.55 -30.66
CA LYS A 60 -13.35 12.25 -31.18
C LYS A 60 -13.70 12.20 -32.68
N PRO A 61 -12.80 11.75 -33.57
CA PRO A 61 -13.18 11.48 -34.96
C PRO A 61 -14.31 10.45 -34.99
N PRO A 62 -15.22 10.51 -35.98
CA PRO A 62 -16.28 9.52 -36.11
C PRO A 62 -15.62 8.16 -36.29
N VAL A 63 -15.90 7.25 -35.36
CA VAL A 63 -15.67 5.83 -35.56
C VAL A 63 -16.85 5.38 -36.39
N ASP A 64 -16.64 5.11 -37.68
CA ASP A 64 -17.69 4.74 -38.65
C ASP A 64 -18.24 3.31 -38.44
N ASP A 65 -17.88 2.67 -37.33
CA ASP A 65 -18.46 1.41 -36.90
C ASP A 65 -19.54 1.67 -35.84
N PRO A 66 -20.84 1.53 -36.19
CA PRO A 66 -21.94 1.78 -35.26
C PRO A 66 -21.95 0.83 -34.06
N ASP A 67 -21.22 -0.29 -34.15
CA ASP A 67 -21.17 -1.32 -33.10
C ASP A 67 -19.91 -1.23 -32.23
N ALA A 68 -18.97 -0.32 -32.53
CA ALA A 68 -17.75 -0.18 -31.75
C ALA A 68 -18.03 0.41 -30.35
N PRO A 69 -17.48 -0.20 -29.27
CA PRO A 69 -17.69 0.33 -27.93
C PRO A 69 -17.02 1.69 -27.79
N VAL A 70 -17.80 2.71 -27.44
CA VAL A 70 -17.32 4.09 -27.27
C VAL A 70 -16.28 4.19 -26.15
N SER A 71 -16.44 3.37 -25.11
CA SER A 71 -15.52 3.19 -23.99
C SER A 71 -15.62 1.78 -23.42
N VAL A 72 -14.47 1.22 -23.03
CA VAL A 72 -14.37 -0.04 -22.30
C VAL A 72 -13.63 0.20 -20.99
N ASN A 73 -14.08 -0.47 -19.93
CA ASN A 73 -13.40 -0.42 -18.64
C ASN A 73 -12.63 -1.73 -18.43
N TYR A 74 -11.32 -1.65 -18.24
CA TYR A 74 -10.45 -2.81 -18.17
C TYR A 74 -9.91 -3.01 -16.74
N PHE A 75 -10.21 -4.18 -16.15
CA PHE A 75 -9.80 -4.55 -14.80
C PHE A 75 -8.92 -5.82 -14.83
N PRO A 76 -7.59 -5.68 -14.82
CA PRO A 76 -6.68 -6.83 -14.89
C PRO A 76 -6.61 -7.65 -13.60
N SER A 77 -7.00 -7.06 -12.46
CA SER A 77 -7.05 -7.69 -11.14
C SER A 77 -8.18 -7.11 -10.30
N ARG A 78 -8.67 -7.89 -9.34
CA ARG A 78 -9.60 -7.48 -8.27
C ARG A 78 -8.92 -7.41 -6.89
N GLU A 79 -7.60 -7.54 -6.85
CA GLU A 79 -6.82 -7.40 -5.63
C GLU A 79 -6.79 -5.93 -5.21
N CYS A 80 -7.31 -5.65 -4.02
CA CYS A 80 -7.40 -4.31 -3.45
C CYS A 80 -7.08 -4.37 -1.96
N ASP A 81 -6.19 -3.49 -1.46
CA ASP A 81 -5.75 -3.42 -0.07
C ASP A 81 -6.62 -2.49 0.80
N TYR A 82 -7.76 -2.04 0.26
CA TYR A 82 -8.73 -1.18 0.96
C TYR A 82 -10.00 -1.95 1.36
N ALA A 83 -10.42 -1.75 2.60
CA ALA A 83 -11.69 -2.25 3.12
C ALA A 83 -12.81 -1.21 2.93
N CYS A 84 -13.36 -1.15 1.72
CA CYS A 84 -14.43 -0.21 1.38
C CYS A 84 -15.82 -0.81 1.68
N GLY A 85 -16.63 -0.14 2.52
CA GLY A 85 -18.00 -0.58 2.85
C GLY A 85 -19.02 -0.43 1.71
N PHE A 86 -18.64 0.19 0.60
CA PHE A 86 -19.50 0.45 -0.58
C PHE A 86 -18.95 -0.17 -1.87
N CYS A 87 -17.80 -0.85 -1.82
CA CYS A 87 -17.20 -1.42 -3.02
C CYS A 87 -17.89 -2.75 -3.35
N PHE A 88 -18.52 -2.82 -4.53
CA PHE A 88 -19.09 -4.08 -5.05
C PHE A 88 -18.02 -5.02 -5.64
N HIS A 89 -16.76 -4.57 -5.77
CA HIS A 89 -15.61 -5.38 -6.16
C HIS A 89 -14.77 -5.76 -4.93
N THR A 90 -15.39 -6.38 -3.95
CA THR A 90 -14.67 -6.98 -2.82
C THR A 90 -13.75 -8.09 -3.33
N ASN A 91 -12.56 -8.21 -2.74
CA ASN A 91 -11.60 -9.25 -3.04
C ASN A 91 -12.10 -10.60 -2.50
N THR A 92 -13.13 -11.14 -3.14
CA THR A 92 -13.71 -12.46 -2.85
C THR A 92 -13.02 -13.57 -3.67
N SER A 93 -12.33 -13.19 -4.76
CA SER A 93 -11.46 -14.07 -5.54
C SER A 93 -10.41 -13.25 -6.29
N GLY A 94 -9.13 -13.51 -6.05
CA GLY A 94 -8.00 -12.86 -6.73
C GLY A 94 -7.51 -13.67 -7.93
N TYR A 95 -8.06 -13.40 -9.11
CA TYR A 95 -7.49 -13.88 -10.37
C TYR A 95 -6.82 -12.70 -11.09
N ILE A 96 -5.54 -12.86 -11.41
CA ILE A 96 -4.76 -11.90 -12.19
C ILE A 96 -4.62 -12.46 -13.60
N LEU A 97 -4.97 -11.66 -14.61
CA LEU A 97 -4.82 -12.09 -15.99
C LEU A 97 -3.33 -12.19 -16.36
N PRO A 98 -2.84 -13.35 -16.84
CA PRO A 98 -1.47 -13.50 -17.32
C PRO A 98 -1.14 -12.56 -18.49
N LEU A 99 0.12 -12.10 -18.55
CA LEU A 99 0.58 -11.05 -19.48
C LEU A 99 0.41 -11.42 -20.97
N ASP A 100 0.54 -12.70 -21.27
CA ASP A 100 0.33 -13.32 -22.58
C ASP A 100 -1.11 -13.15 -23.10
N LYS A 101 -2.08 -12.96 -22.21
CA LYS A 101 -3.49 -12.73 -22.54
C LYS A 101 -3.89 -11.24 -22.42
N SER A 102 -3.15 -10.44 -21.65
CA SER A 102 -3.46 -9.03 -21.46
C SER A 102 -3.13 -8.16 -22.67
N SER A 103 -2.10 -8.50 -23.43
CA SER A 103 -1.72 -7.77 -24.66
C SER A 103 -2.79 -7.83 -25.74
N MET A 104 -3.50 -8.96 -25.86
CA MET A 104 -4.63 -9.14 -26.77
C MET A 104 -5.87 -8.31 -26.37
N ALA A 105 -6.06 -8.06 -25.07
CA ALA A 105 -7.16 -7.24 -24.57
C ALA A 105 -6.92 -5.73 -24.73
N PHE A 106 -5.69 -5.32 -25.05
CA PHE A 106 -5.28 -3.92 -25.19
C PHE A 106 -5.37 -3.39 -26.64
N ILE A 107 -5.85 -4.21 -27.59
CA ILE A 107 -5.79 -3.94 -29.05
C ILE A 107 -7.16 -3.52 -29.64
N PHE A 108 -8.17 -3.18 -28.83
CA PHE A 108 -9.44 -2.64 -29.32
C PHE A 108 -9.67 -1.20 -28.85
#